data_AF-A0A432QLM6-F1
#
_entry.id   AF-A0A432QLM6-F1
#
_cell.length_a   1.000
_cell.length_b   1.000
_cell.length_c   1.000
_cell.angle_alpha   90.00
_cell.angle_beta   90.00
_cell.angle_gamma   90.00
#
_symmetry.space_group_name_H-M   'P 1'
#
loop_
_entity.id
_entity.type
_entity.pdbx_description
1 polymer ?
#
loop_
_entity_poly.entity_id
_entity_poly.type
_entity_poly.pdbx_seq_one_letter_code
_entity_poly.pdbx_strand_id
1 'polypeptide(L)'
;GIILAAYRNCGGNIDTDIISAGIDRGSKVPGGACGFWGTCGAAIGAGISAALILDATPLTPNPRHQAQAFTAKILSAIAEITGGRCCQRETWLALTHTARLSLDFFGIRMHAESALHCDQYMKNQECIRKQCPLWEQRAQDLPRFTLKEVG
;
A
#
# COMPACT_ATOMS: atom_id res chain seq x y z
N GLY A 1 7.78 -7.65 -1.60
CA GLY A 1 8.96 -7.25 -2.39
C GLY A 1 9.32 -5.79 -2.17
N ILE A 2 8.70 -4.87 -2.93
CA ILE A 2 9.08 -3.44 -2.96
C ILE A 2 9.11 -2.78 -1.57
N ILE A 3 8.04 -2.92 -0.78
CA ILE A 3 7.96 -2.31 0.57
C ILE A 3 9.08 -2.82 1.48
N LEU A 4 9.31 -4.13 1.52
CA LEU A 4 10.37 -4.73 2.35
C LEU A 4 11.76 -4.26 1.91
N ALA A 5 12.04 -4.26 0.60
CA ALA A 5 13.31 -3.76 0.09
C ALA A 5 13.52 -2.28 0.44
N ALA A 6 12.48 -1.45 0.30
CA ALA A 6 12.53 -0.04 0.69
C ALA A 6 12.74 0.14 2.20
N TYR A 7 12.03 -0.63 3.03
CA TYR A 7 12.19 -0.63 4.49
C TYR A 7 13.64 -0.94 4.88
N ARG A 8 14.23 -1.99 4.30
CA ARG A 8 15.65 -2.33 4.50
C ARG A 8 16.57 -1.19 4.11
N ASN A 9 16.34 -0.58 2.94
CA ASN A 9 17.14 0.54 2.44
C ASN A 9 17.01 1.81 3.31
N CYS A 10 15.93 1.96 4.07
CA CYS A 10 15.75 3.03 5.06
C CYS A 10 16.36 2.70 6.44
N GLY A 11 17.15 1.63 6.56
CA GLY A 11 17.80 1.22 7.82
C GLY A 11 17.04 0.16 8.60
N GLY A 12 15.97 -0.42 8.04
CA GLY A 12 15.22 -1.50 8.64
C GLY A 12 16.01 -2.80 8.73
N ASN A 13 15.90 -3.49 9.86
CA ASN A 13 16.64 -4.73 10.12
C ASN A 13 15.89 -5.96 9.60
N ILE A 14 15.98 -6.23 8.30
CA ILE A 14 15.51 -7.47 7.68
C ILE A 14 16.53 -7.99 6.67
N ASP A 15 16.61 -9.31 6.53
CA ASP A 15 17.45 -9.96 5.55
C ASP A 15 16.74 -10.16 4.19
N THR A 16 17.46 -10.77 3.25
CA THR A 16 16.95 -11.06 1.90
C THR A 16 15.93 -12.22 1.90
N ASP A 17 15.95 -13.09 2.89
CA ASP A 17 15.02 -14.22 3.01
C ASP A 17 13.63 -13.71 3.40
N ILE A 18 13.55 -12.71 4.28
CA ILE A 18 12.31 -12.00 4.59
C ILE A 18 11.72 -11.32 3.34
N ILE A 19 12.55 -10.68 2.51
CA ILE A 19 12.09 -10.08 1.24
C ILE A 19 11.54 -11.15 0.30
N SER A 20 12.23 -12.29 0.19
CA SER A 20 11.83 -13.44 -0.63
C SER A 20 10.52 -14.06 -0.14
N ALA A 21 10.37 -14.25 1.16
CA ALA A 21 9.12 -14.70 1.79
C ALA A 21 7.96 -13.73 1.51
N GLY A 22 8.22 -12.42 1.52
CA GLY A 22 7.21 -11.43 1.15
C GLY A 22 6.81 -11.47 -0.32
N ILE A 23 7.73 -11.85 -1.22
CA ILE A 23 7.42 -12.06 -2.65
C ILE A 23 6.58 -13.33 -2.82
N ASP A 24 6.96 -14.45 -2.21
CA ASP A 24 6.23 -15.72 -2.26
C ASP A 24 4.81 -15.60 -1.67
N ARG A 25 4.66 -14.93 -0.52
CA ARG A 25 3.33 -14.68 0.06
C ARG A 25 2.50 -13.77 -0.85
N GLY A 26 3.11 -12.74 -1.44
CA GLY A 26 2.45 -11.82 -2.34
C GLY A 26 1.98 -12.47 -3.65
N SER A 27 2.74 -13.41 -4.20
CA SER A 27 2.37 -14.11 -5.45
C SER A 27 1.15 -15.03 -5.29
N LYS A 28 0.78 -15.36 -4.05
CA LYS A 28 -0.43 -16.14 -3.74
C LYS A 28 -1.71 -15.30 -3.75
N VAL A 29 -1.60 -13.97 -3.87
CA VAL A 29 -2.76 -13.09 -3.97
C VAL A 29 -3.31 -13.12 -5.40
N PRO A 30 -4.55 -13.61 -5.62
CA PRO A 30 -5.07 -13.75 -6.97
C PRO A 30 -5.43 -12.40 -7.60
N GLY A 31 -5.35 -12.36 -8.93
CA GLY A 31 -5.90 -11.27 -9.71
C GLY A 31 -7.41 -11.11 -9.42
N GLY A 32 -7.86 -9.87 -9.29
CA GLY A 32 -9.27 -9.58 -9.02
C GLY A 32 -9.70 -9.68 -7.56
N ALA A 33 -8.79 -9.94 -6.60
CA ALA A 33 -9.10 -9.95 -5.16
C ALA A 33 -9.89 -8.71 -4.69
N CYS A 34 -9.63 -7.54 -5.30
CA CYS A 34 -10.35 -6.30 -5.00
C CYS A 34 -11.87 -6.39 -5.23
N GLY A 35 -12.32 -7.15 -6.24
CA GLY A 35 -13.73 -7.33 -6.55
C GLY A 35 -14.31 -8.64 -6.01
N PHE A 36 -13.54 -9.73 -6.04
CA PHE A 36 -14.05 -11.05 -5.65
C PHE A 36 -13.90 -11.36 -4.16
N TRP A 37 -12.89 -10.80 -3.49
CA TRP A 37 -12.63 -11.04 -2.07
C TRP A 37 -12.89 -9.81 -1.19
N GLY A 38 -13.28 -8.68 -1.80
CA GLY A 38 -13.53 -7.41 -1.10
C GLY A 38 -12.28 -6.74 -0.53
N THR A 39 -11.08 -7.16 -0.95
CA THR A 39 -9.82 -6.58 -0.46
C THR A 39 -8.80 -6.42 -1.59
N CYS A 40 -8.21 -5.23 -1.69
CA CYS A 40 -7.28 -4.93 -2.76
C CYS A 40 -5.95 -5.69 -2.59
N GLY A 41 -5.45 -6.31 -3.67
CA GLY A 41 -4.17 -7.02 -3.63
C GLY A 41 -2.98 -6.13 -3.26
N ALA A 42 -3.02 -4.83 -3.56
CA ALA A 42 -2.00 -3.87 -3.12
C ALA A 42 -2.04 -3.66 -1.59
N ALA A 43 -3.23 -3.56 -0.99
CA ALA A 43 -3.40 -3.49 0.45
C ALA A 43 -2.94 -4.80 1.13
N ILE A 44 -3.30 -5.96 0.57
CA ILE A 44 -2.83 -7.26 1.07
C ILE A 44 -1.31 -7.34 1.02
N GLY A 45 -0.68 -6.92 -0.09
CA GLY A 45 0.79 -6.90 -0.21
C GLY A 45 1.47 -6.00 0.82
N ALA A 46 0.86 -4.85 1.14
CA ALA A 46 1.32 -3.97 2.21
C ALA A 46 1.16 -4.63 3.59
N GLY A 47 0.03 -5.30 3.83
CA GLY A 47 -0.22 -6.09 5.04
C GLY A 47 0.75 -7.25 5.23
N ILE A 48 1.07 -7.98 4.17
CA ILE A 48 2.10 -9.04 4.17
C ILE A 48 3.45 -8.45 4.59
N SER A 49 3.80 -7.28 4.08
CA SER A 49 5.06 -6.61 4.41
C SER A 49 5.08 -6.17 5.88
N ALA A 50 3.99 -5.58 6.37
CA ALA A 50 3.85 -5.21 7.79
C ALA A 50 3.93 -6.43 8.71
N ALA A 51 3.28 -7.53 8.33
CA ALA A 51 3.34 -8.77 9.11
C ALA A 51 4.77 -9.33 9.20
N LEU A 52 5.56 -9.21 8.14
CA LEU A 52 6.96 -9.65 8.14
C LEU A 52 7.87 -8.70 8.94
N ILE A 53 7.67 -7.39 8.84
CA ILE A 53 8.46 -6.40 9.60
C ILE A 53 8.21 -6.50 11.10
N LEU A 54 6.96 -6.80 11.51
CA LEU A 54 6.54 -6.85 12.90
C LEU A 54 6.64 -8.25 13.53
N ASP A 55 7.15 -9.24 12.80
CA ASP A 55 7.13 -10.66 13.21
C ASP A 55 5.73 -11.16 13.60
N ALA A 56 4.71 -10.71 12.86
CA ALA A 56 3.33 -11.09 13.09
C ALA A 56 3.03 -12.51 12.63
N THR A 57 2.48 -13.29 13.55
CA THR A 57 1.89 -14.61 13.33
C THR A 57 0.44 -14.64 13.83
N PRO A 58 -0.34 -15.70 13.55
CA PRO A 58 -1.65 -15.89 14.17
C PRO A 58 -1.63 -15.90 15.70
N LEU A 59 -0.47 -16.17 16.33
CA LEU A 59 -0.30 -16.38 17.76
C LEU A 59 0.40 -15.21 18.49
N THR A 60 0.74 -14.13 17.79
CA THR A 60 1.38 -12.93 18.38
C THR A 60 0.37 -11.78 18.42
N PRO A 61 -0.38 -11.57 19.51
CA PRO A 61 -1.57 -10.70 19.51
C PRO A 61 -1.29 -9.27 19.06
N ASN A 62 -0.24 -8.65 19.61
CA ASN A 62 0.11 -7.25 19.34
C ASN A 62 0.63 -7.06 17.90
N PRO A 63 1.67 -7.79 17.43
CA PRO A 63 2.08 -7.73 16.02
C PRO A 63 0.96 -8.04 15.03
N ARG A 64 0.12 -9.03 15.32
CA ARG A 64 -1.01 -9.42 14.47
C ARG A 64 -2.02 -8.28 14.36
N HIS A 65 -2.38 -7.68 15.49
CA HIS A 65 -3.27 -6.51 15.54
C HIS A 65 -2.68 -5.35 14.73
N GLN A 66 -1.40 -5.02 14.92
CA GLN A 66 -0.73 -3.93 14.20
C GLN A 66 -0.68 -4.18 12.69
N ALA A 67 -0.33 -5.38 12.23
CA ALA A 67 -0.32 -5.73 10.81
C ALA A 67 -1.73 -5.63 10.19
N GLN A 68 -2.76 -6.07 10.91
CA GLN A 68 -4.16 -5.92 10.47
C GLN A 68 -4.59 -4.45 10.42
N ALA A 69 -4.27 -3.65 11.44
CA ALA A 69 -4.58 -2.23 11.49
C ALA A 69 -3.89 -1.46 10.36
N PHE A 70 -2.62 -1.75 10.09
CA PHE A 70 -1.87 -1.19 8.97
C PHE A 70 -2.55 -1.50 7.63
N THR A 71 -2.93 -2.76 7.42
CA THR A 71 -3.66 -3.20 6.21
C THR A 71 -4.99 -2.48 6.07
N ALA A 72 -5.76 -2.38 7.16
CA ALA A 72 -7.07 -1.74 7.17
C ALA A 72 -7.00 -0.25 6.82
N LYS A 73 -6.01 0.48 7.35
CA LYS A 73 -5.81 1.90 7.02
C LYS A 73 -5.54 2.12 5.54
N ILE A 74 -4.73 1.26 4.92
CA ILE A 74 -4.43 1.33 3.47
C ILE A 74 -5.67 0.94 2.66
N LEU A 75 -6.37 -0.12 3.05
CA LEU A 75 -7.58 -0.55 2.37
C LEU A 75 -8.68 0.53 2.44
N SER A 76 -8.80 1.22 3.58
CA SER A 76 -9.72 2.35 3.74
C SER A 76 -9.42 3.47 2.75
N ALA A 77 -8.15 3.87 2.62
CA ALA A 77 -7.74 4.91 1.66
C ALA A 77 -8.02 4.50 0.20
N ILE A 78 -7.87 3.21 -0.12
CA ILE A 78 -8.24 2.68 -1.44
C ILE A 78 -9.76 2.72 -1.63
N ALA A 79 -10.53 2.34 -0.62
CA ALA A 79 -11.99 2.26 -0.67
C ALA A 79 -12.69 3.63 -0.75
N GLU A 80 -12.00 4.73 -0.40
CA GLU A 80 -12.51 6.10 -0.59
C GLU A 80 -12.69 6.49 -2.06
N ILE A 81 -12.04 5.76 -2.99
CA ILE A 81 -12.12 6.04 -4.42
C ILE A 81 -13.08 5.05 -5.09
N THR A 82 -14.21 5.58 -5.57
CA THR A 82 -15.15 4.81 -6.40
C THR A 82 -14.61 4.68 -7.83
N GLY A 83 -14.33 3.45 -8.27
CA GLY A 83 -13.90 3.20 -9.64
C GLY A 83 -13.66 1.72 -9.95
N GLY A 84 -13.61 1.39 -11.24
CA GLY A 84 -13.21 0.05 -11.70
C GLY A 84 -11.76 -0.29 -11.33
N ARG A 85 -11.40 -1.58 -11.46
CA ARG A 85 -10.06 -2.09 -11.11
C ARG A 85 -8.96 -1.28 -11.80
N CYS A 86 -7.99 -0.78 -11.03
CA CYS A 86 -6.77 -0.17 -11.56
C CYS A 86 -5.55 -0.46 -10.68
N CYS A 87 -4.75 -1.48 -11.03
CA CYS A 87 -3.60 -1.88 -10.24
C CYS A 87 -2.55 -0.76 -10.07
N GLN A 88 -2.39 0.14 -11.04
CA GLN A 88 -1.46 1.26 -10.94
C GLN A 88 -1.89 2.26 -9.85
N ARG A 89 -3.17 2.66 -9.85
CA ARG A 89 -3.74 3.55 -8.82
C ARG A 89 -3.63 2.91 -7.43
N GLU A 90 -4.05 1.66 -7.29
CA GLU A 90 -4.08 1.03 -5.97
C GLU A 90 -2.67 0.73 -5.44
N THR A 91 -1.72 0.41 -6.32
CA THR A 91 -0.30 0.24 -5.92
C THR A 91 0.28 1.56 -5.46
N TRP A 92 0.03 2.65 -6.19
CA TRP A 92 0.50 3.97 -5.79
C TRP A 92 -0.07 4.40 -4.43
N LEU A 93 -1.38 4.22 -4.21
CA LEU A 93 -2.00 4.49 -2.90
C LEU A 93 -1.37 3.65 -1.80
N ALA A 94 -1.22 2.33 -2.01
CA ALA A 94 -0.63 1.45 -1.02
C ALA A 94 0.81 1.84 -0.66
N LEU A 95 1.64 2.20 -1.64
CA LEU A 95 3.02 2.62 -1.41
C LEU A 95 3.09 3.98 -0.67
N THR A 96 2.31 4.97 -1.12
CA THR A 96 2.29 6.32 -0.51
C THR A 96 1.78 6.25 0.93
N HIS A 97 0.71 5.50 1.20
CA HIS A 97 0.20 5.32 2.55
C HIS A 97 1.14 4.46 3.42
N THR A 98 1.84 3.48 2.84
CA THR A 98 2.89 2.74 3.55
C THR A 98 3.99 3.69 4.02
N ALA A 99 4.51 4.56 3.15
CA ALA A 99 5.53 5.52 3.51
C ALA A 99 5.05 6.46 4.64
N ARG A 100 3.82 6.97 4.52
CA ARG A 100 3.23 7.82 5.56
C ARG A 100 3.08 7.13 6.92
N LEU A 101 2.65 5.87 6.93
CA LEU A 101 2.38 5.11 8.16
C LEU A 101 3.66 4.48 8.75
N SER A 102 4.76 4.46 7.99
CA SER A 102 5.97 3.70 8.33
C SER A 102 6.60 4.10 9.67
N LEU A 103 6.64 5.39 9.99
CA LEU A 103 7.22 5.86 11.26
C LEU A 103 6.40 5.37 12.46
N ASP A 104 5.07 5.49 12.38
CA ASP A 104 4.17 5.13 13.48
C ASP A 104 4.12 3.62 13.71
N PHE A 105 4.17 2.83 12.64
CA PHE A 105 4.05 1.37 12.74
C PHE A 105 5.39 0.65 12.89
N PHE A 106 6.46 1.14 12.28
CA PHE A 106 7.74 0.43 12.19
C PHE A 106 8.91 1.18 12.83
N GLY A 107 8.69 2.40 13.34
CA GLY A 107 9.75 3.22 13.92
C GLY A 107 10.76 3.77 12.90
N ILE A 108 10.50 3.56 11.60
CA ILE A 108 11.40 3.95 10.50
C ILE A 108 10.62 4.76 9.48
N ARG A 109 11.16 5.93 9.14
CA ARG A 109 10.58 6.79 8.11
C ARG A 109 10.97 6.27 6.72
N MET A 110 9.98 5.86 5.96
CA MET A 110 10.08 5.54 4.54
C MET A 110 9.59 6.73 3.68
N HIS A 111 9.99 6.74 2.41
CA HIS A 111 9.85 7.87 1.50
C HIS A 111 9.03 7.53 0.26
N ALA A 112 8.11 8.43 -0.13
CA ALA A 112 7.25 8.32 -1.31
C ALA A 112 6.80 9.71 -1.83
N GLU A 113 7.70 10.69 -1.77
CA GLU A 113 7.39 12.10 -2.07
C GLU A 113 7.44 12.42 -3.57
N SER A 114 7.90 11.48 -4.40
CA SER A 114 7.97 11.67 -5.85
C SER A 114 6.57 11.74 -6.45
N ALA A 115 6.28 12.82 -7.16
CA ALA A 115 5.07 12.94 -7.96
C ALA A 115 5.09 11.90 -9.09
N LEU A 116 3.97 11.21 -9.27
CA LEU A 116 3.78 10.23 -10.33
C LEU A 116 2.53 10.58 -11.12
N HIS A 117 2.67 10.69 -12.44
CA HIS A 117 1.54 10.77 -13.37
C HIS A 117 1.38 9.44 -14.10
N CYS A 118 0.13 9.00 -14.24
CA CYS A 118 -0.19 7.79 -15.00
C CYS A 118 -0.10 8.10 -16.49
N ASP A 119 0.67 7.30 -17.23
CA ASP A 119 0.75 7.28 -18.69
C ASP A 119 -0.07 6.12 -19.31
N GLN A 120 -0.61 5.23 -18.48
CA GLN A 120 -1.32 4.02 -18.90
C GLN A 120 -2.83 4.22 -19.05
N TYR A 121 -3.36 5.42 -18.77
CA TYR A 121 -4.81 5.66 -18.72
C TYR A 121 -5.52 5.37 -20.04
N MET A 122 -4.84 5.56 -21.18
CA MET A 122 -5.40 5.25 -22.50
C MET A 122 -5.59 3.75 -22.75
N LYS A 123 -4.88 2.90 -22.00
CA LYS A 123 -4.93 1.43 -22.14
C LYS A 123 -5.94 0.77 -21.19
N ASN A 124 -6.55 1.53 -20.29
CA ASN A 124 -7.49 1.03 -19.29
C ASN A 124 -8.91 1.53 -19.62
N GLN A 125 -9.78 0.63 -20.06
CA GLN A 125 -11.17 0.97 -20.45
C GLN A 125 -12.00 1.39 -19.23
N GLU A 126 -11.64 0.90 -18.04
CA GLU A 126 -12.27 1.19 -16.76
C GLU A 126 -11.67 2.41 -16.05
N CYS A 127 -10.81 3.19 -16.74
CA CYS A 127 -10.15 4.35 -16.16
C CYS A 127 -11.15 5.45 -15.78
N ILE A 128 -11.10 5.91 -14.52
CA ILE A 128 -11.91 7.01 -14.00
C ILE A 128 -11.38 8.41 -14.35
N ARG A 129 -10.29 8.47 -15.15
CA ARG A 129 -9.68 9.68 -15.71
C ARG A 129 -9.45 10.78 -14.66
N LYS A 130 -10.13 11.93 -14.81
CA LYS A 130 -9.97 13.14 -13.98
C LYS A 130 -10.24 12.92 -12.48
N GLN A 131 -10.91 11.83 -12.13
CA GLN A 131 -11.17 11.46 -10.73
C GLN A 131 -10.00 10.66 -10.10
N CYS A 132 -9.04 10.22 -10.91
CA CYS A 132 -7.88 9.46 -10.44
C CYS A 132 -6.82 10.39 -9.83
N PRO A 133 -6.22 10.05 -8.68
CA PRO A 133 -5.14 10.85 -8.09
C PRO A 133 -3.86 10.89 -8.96
N LEU A 134 -3.74 10.00 -9.95
CA LEU A 134 -2.62 9.96 -10.90
C LEU A 134 -2.90 10.69 -12.23
N TRP A 135 -4.00 11.44 -12.35
CA TRP A 135 -4.34 12.15 -13.59
C TRP A 135 -3.41 13.35 -13.84
N GLU A 136 -3.03 13.56 -15.10
CA GLU A 136 -1.95 14.45 -15.59
C GLU A 136 -2.10 15.95 -15.26
N GLN A 137 -3.28 16.41 -14.84
CA GLN A 137 -3.60 17.84 -14.67
C GLN A 137 -3.94 18.26 -13.23
N ARG A 138 -3.14 17.83 -12.25
CA ARG A 138 -3.04 18.59 -10.99
C ARG A 138 -1.68 19.27 -10.90
N ALA A 139 -1.70 20.59 -10.98
CA ALA A 139 -0.65 21.44 -10.42
C ALA A 139 -0.42 21.01 -8.97
N GLN A 140 0.84 20.73 -8.63
CA GLN A 140 1.57 20.79 -7.34
C GLN A 140 0.84 20.79 -5.98
N ASP A 141 -0.40 20.34 -5.89
CA ASP A 141 -1.11 20.04 -4.66
C ASP A 141 -1.22 18.53 -4.58
N LEU A 142 -0.09 17.89 -4.25
CA LEU A 142 -0.15 16.68 -3.43
C LEU A 142 -1.21 16.99 -2.38
N PRO A 143 -2.30 16.21 -2.27
CA PRO A 143 -3.15 16.37 -1.12
C PRO A 143 -2.20 16.22 0.07
N ARG A 144 -2.06 17.29 0.87
CA ARG A 144 -1.90 17.07 2.30
C ARG A 144 -3.15 16.26 2.62
N PHE A 145 -3.05 14.94 2.51
CA PHE A 145 -4.07 14.01 2.94
C PHE A 145 -4.10 14.23 4.44
N THR A 146 -4.80 15.27 4.86
CA THR A 146 -5.00 15.62 6.26
C THR A 146 -5.51 14.35 6.89
N LEU A 147 -4.83 13.92 7.95
CA LEU A 147 -5.42 12.99 8.90
C LEU A 147 -6.79 13.60 9.22
N LYS A 148 -7.88 13.06 8.69
CA LYS A 148 -9.10 13.08 9.48
C LYS A 148 -8.71 12.23 10.68
N GLU A 149 -8.48 12.91 11.80
CA GLU A 149 -8.43 12.25 13.09
C GLU A 149 -9.67 11.37 13.15
N VAL A 150 -9.43 10.06 13.13
CA VAL A 150 -10.47 9.09 13.44
C VAL A 150 -10.63 9.21 14.95
N GLY A 151 -11.56 10.07 15.35
CA GLY A 151 -12.11 10.09 16.71
C GLY A 151 -12.93 8.84 16.99
#